data_AF-A0A0F5R0J4-F1
#
_entry.id   AF-A0A0F5R0J4-F1
#
_cell.length_a   1.000
_cell.length_b   1.000
_cell.length_c   1.000
_cell.angle_alpha   90.00
_cell.angle_beta   90.00
_cell.angle_gamma   90.00
#
_symmetry.space_group_name_H-M   'P 1'
#
loop_
_entity.id
_entity.type
_entity.pdbx_description
1 polymer ?
#
loop_
_entity_poly.entity_id
_entity_poly.type
_entity_poly.pdbx_seq_one_letter_code
_entity_poly.pdbx_strand_id
1 'polypeptide(L)' 'MSQQIENNFKYHAPKEGQPEKYEKIRNLAKELAYLIDAEVPNSREKSLAMTNLEQAVMWANAGIARN' A
#
# COMPACT_ATOMS: atom_id res chain seq x y z
N MET A 1 7.45 2.42 27.69
CA MET A 1 6.55 2.19 26.54
C MET A 1 7.40 1.97 25.30
N SER A 2 6.98 1.11 24.36
CA SER A 2 7.72 0.94 23.11
C SER A 2 7.48 2.16 22.22
N GLN A 3 8.50 2.98 21.99
CA GLN A 3 8.43 4.19 21.14
C GLN A 3 7.89 3.87 19.73
N GLN A 4 8.15 2.65 19.24
CA GLN A 4 7.64 2.19 17.95
C GLN A 4 6.14 1.97 17.95
N ILE A 5 5.57 1.48 19.06
CA ILE A 5 4.11 1.33 19.20
C ILE A 5 3.47 2.73 19.16
N GLU A 6 3.96 3.67 19.96
CA GLU A 6 3.44 5.05 19.94
C GLU A 6 3.52 5.70 18.55
N ASN A 7 4.63 5.49 17.83
CA ASN A 7 4.76 5.99 16.47
C ASN A 7 3.83 5.29 15.48
N ASN A 8 3.61 3.99 15.61
CA ASN A 8 2.77 3.23 14.67
C ASN A 8 1.28 3.56 14.80
N PHE A 9 0.83 3.89 16.02
CA PHE A 9 -0.59 4.09 16.35
C PHE A 9 -1.01 5.56 16.50
N LYS A 10 -0.09 6.53 16.45
CA LYS A 10 -0.45 7.95 16.42
C LYS A 10 -1.00 8.38 15.05
N TYR A 11 -1.73 9.50 15.03
CA TYR A 11 -2.10 10.18 13.80
C TYR A 11 -0.87 10.84 13.16
N HIS A 12 -0.70 10.65 11.85
CA HIS A 12 0.35 11.29 11.05
C HIS A 12 -0.30 12.20 10.02
N ALA A 13 -0.28 13.50 10.28
CA ALA A 13 -0.75 14.49 9.31
C ALA A 13 0.14 14.45 8.05
N PRO A 14 -0.44 14.55 6.84
CA PRO A 14 0.34 14.62 5.61
C PRO A 14 1.32 15.79 5.62
N LYS A 15 2.57 15.53 5.27
CA LYS A 15 3.59 16.55 5.00
C LYS A 15 3.60 16.90 3.51
N GLU A 16 4.16 18.07 3.17
CA GLU A 16 4.39 18.47 1.78
C GLU A 16 5.13 17.36 1.00
N GLY A 17 4.67 17.05 -0.22
CA GLY A 17 5.26 16.00 -1.05
C GLY A 17 4.87 14.56 -0.69
N GLN A 18 4.18 14.31 0.43
CA GLN A 18 3.68 12.97 0.76
C GLN A 18 2.47 12.54 -0.08
N PRO A 19 1.45 13.40 -0.33
CA PRO A 19 0.32 13.06 -1.20
C PRO A 19 0.75 12.49 -2.55
N GLU A 20 1.71 13.13 -3.20
CA GLU A 20 2.24 12.75 -4.51
C GLU A 20 2.92 11.38 -4.47
N LYS A 21 3.62 11.05 -3.37
CA LYS A 21 4.21 9.73 -3.16
C LYS A 21 3.13 8.66 -3.00
N TYR A 22 2.07 8.94 -2.24
CA TYR A 22 0.95 8.01 -2.07
C TYR A 22 0.27 7.74 -3.42
N GLU A 23 0.00 8.78 -4.20
CA GLU A 23 -0.62 8.66 -5.53
C GLU A 23 0.24 7.84 -6.48
N LYS A 24 1.55 8.11 -6.54
CA LYS A 24 2.47 7.34 -7.39
C LYS A 24 2.43 5.84 -7.09
N ILE A 25 2.47 5.47 -5.80
CA ILE A 25 2.41 4.06 -5.38
C ILE A 25 1.06 3.44 -5.73
N ARG A 26 -0.03 4.14 -5.41
CA ARG A 26 -1.40 3.64 -5.67
C ARG A 26 -1.66 3.45 -7.16
N ASN A 27 -1.19 4.37 -8.00
CA ASN A 27 -1.37 4.29 -9.45
C ASN A 27 -0.63 3.10 -10.05
N LEU A 28 0.65 2.91 -9.72
CA LEU A 28 1.42 1.76 -10.21
C LEU A 28 0.87 0.42 -9.70
N ALA A 29 0.43 0.36 -8.44
CA ALA A 29 -0.22 -0.84 -7.91
C ALA A 29 -1.54 -1.12 -8.62
N LYS A 30 -2.32 -0.09 -8.95
CA LYS A 30 -3.57 -0.23 -9.70
C LYS A 30 -3.33 -0.76 -11.12
N GLU A 31 -2.27 -0.31 -11.80
CA GLU A 31 -1.87 -0.84 -13.10
C GLU A 31 -1.52 -2.34 -13.02
N LEU A 32 -0.72 -2.75 -12.02
CA LEU A 32 -0.41 -4.16 -11.80
C LEU A 32 -1.66 -4.98 -11.43
N ALA A 33 -2.58 -4.42 -10.64
CA ALA A 33 -3.84 -5.07 -10.30
C ALA A 33 -4.68 -5.36 -11.54
N TYR A 34 -4.77 -4.41 -12.49
CA TYR A 34 -5.44 -4.65 -13.77
C TYR A 34 -4.77 -5.74 -14.60
N LEU A 35 -3.43 -5.78 -14.62
CA LEU A 35 -2.71 -6.82 -15.34
C LEU A 35 -2.95 -8.21 -14.72
N ILE A 36 -2.90 -8.32 -13.39
CA ILE A 36 -3.24 -9.56 -12.66
C ILE A 36 -4.68 -9.97 -12.97
N ASP A 37 -5.61 -9.00 -13.00
CA ASP A 37 -7.01 -9.29 -13.29
C ASP A 37 -7.22 -9.84 -14.70
N ALA A 38 -6.54 -9.25 -15.69
CA ALA A 38 -6.65 -9.64 -17.09
C ALA A 38 -5.98 -10.99 -17.39
N GLU A 39 -4.80 -11.25 -16.82
CA GLU A 39 -3.94 -12.36 -17.24
C GLU A 39 -4.06 -13.61 -16.36
N VAL A 40 -4.48 -13.46 -15.10
CA VAL A 40 -4.57 -14.59 -14.18
C VAL A 40 -6.00 -15.14 -14.17
N PRO A 41 -6.20 -16.45 -14.42
CA PRO A 41 -7.50 -17.09 -14.29
C PRO A 41 -8.09 -16.89 -12.89
N ASN A 42 -9.41 -16.99 -12.78
CA ASN A 42 -10.07 -16.94 -11.47
C ASN A 42 -9.60 -18.13 -10.60
N SER A 43 -8.75 -17.85 -9.62
CA SER A 43 -8.12 -18.87 -8.79
C SER A 43 -7.75 -18.32 -7.40
N ARG A 44 -7.32 -19.22 -6.51
CA ARG A 44 -6.80 -18.85 -5.19
C ARG A 44 -5.56 -17.94 -5.31
N GLU A 45 -4.70 -18.23 -6.28
CA GLU A 45 -3.46 -17.49 -6.54
C GLU A 45 -3.76 -16.06 -6.97
N LYS A 46 -4.77 -15.84 -7.83
CA LYS A 46 -5.25 -14.49 -8.20
C LYS A 46 -5.70 -13.72 -6.96
N SER A 47 -6.56 -14.32 -6.13
CA SER A 47 -7.04 -13.69 -4.89
C SER A 47 -5.90 -13.34 -3.93
N LEU A 48 -4.92 -14.23 -3.79
CA LEU A 48 -3.74 -13.98 -2.96
C LEU A 48 -2.84 -12.87 -3.55
N ALA A 49 -2.65 -12.84 -4.87
CA ALA A 49 -1.87 -11.81 -5.54
C ALA A 49 -2.48 -10.43 -5.31
N MET A 50 -3.80 -10.28 -5.49
CA MET A 50 -4.52 -9.03 -5.24
C MET A 50 -4.43 -8.62 -3.76
N THR A 51 -4.68 -9.55 -2.84
CA THR A 51 -4.61 -9.31 -1.38
C THR A 51 -3.20 -8.87 -0.94
N ASN A 52 -2.15 -9.47 -1.50
CA ASN A 52 -0.77 -9.10 -1.17
C ASN A 52 -0.38 -7.77 -1.79
N LEU A 53 -0.87 -7.44 -2.98
CA LEU A 53 -0.64 -6.15 -3.61
C LEU A 53 -1.28 -5.00 -2.80
N GLU A 54 -2.51 -5.18 -2.34
CA GLU A 54 -3.20 -4.23 -1.46
C GLU A 54 -2.43 -4.03 -0.14
N GLN A 55 -1.98 -5.12 0.49
CA GLN A 55 -1.14 -5.04 1.70
C GLN A 55 0.19 -4.32 1.45
N ALA A 56 0.84 -4.57 0.31
CA ALA A 56 2.08 -3.89 -0.06
C ALA A 56 1.86 -2.37 -0.15
N VAL A 57 0.77 -1.92 -0.79
CA VAL A 57 0.40 -0.49 -0.86
C VAL A 57 0.12 0.08 0.54
N MET A 58 -0.63 -0.65 1.37
CA MET A 58 -0.93 -0.24 2.74
C MET A 58 0.36 0.00 3.54
N TRP A 59 1.29 -0.95 3.53
CA TRP A 59 2.55 -0.85 4.26
C TRP A 59 3.49 0.20 3.69
N ALA A 60 3.53 0.38 2.37
CA ALA A 60 4.32 1.44 1.73
C ALA A 60 3.82 2.84 2.13
N ASN A 61 2.50 3.07 2.09
CA ASN A 61 1.90 4.33 2.54
C ASN A 61 2.13 4.56 4.05
N ALA A 62 2.00 3.51 4.87
CA ALA A 62 2.32 3.59 6.29
C ALA A 62 3.79 3.96 6.53
N GLY A 63 4.71 3.42 5.72
CA GLY A 63 6.13 3.77 5.75
C GLY A 63 6.38 5.25 5.44
N ILE A 64 5.68 5.81 4.44
CA ILE A 64 5.76 7.25 4.13
C ILE A 64 5.16 8.09 5.27
N ALA A 65 4.05 7.65 5.87
CA ALA A 65 3.38 8.42 6.92
C ALA A 65 4.21 8.46 8.23
N ARG A 66 4.87 7.35 8.57
CA ARG A 66 5.56 7.14 9.86
C ARG A 66 7.00 7.64 9.90
N ASN A 67 7.55 8.12 8.78
CA ASN A 67 8.93 8.63 8.62
C ASN A 67 8.91 10.05 8.02
#